data_AF-A0A3Q3WZE2-F1
#
_entry.id   AF-A0A3Q3WZE2-F1
#
_cell.length_a   1.000
_cell.length_b   1.000
_cell.length_c   1.000
_cell.angle_alpha   90.00
_cell.angle_beta   90.00
_cell.angle_gamma   90.00
#
_symmetry.space_group_name_H-M   'P 1'
#
loop_
_entity.id
_entity.type
_entity.pdbx_description
1 polymer ?
#
loop_
_entity_poly.entity_id
_entity_poly.type
_entity_poly.pdbx_seq_one_letter_code
_entity_poly.pdbx_strand_id
1 'polypeptide(L)'
;MPSTRKTLHYISSALVTTISVGVLGYSMSAKWGKATMECANSLTSKGFAVFTLGLFNGTLNRNDCPSFVNMFPMLVEIGSTPLVLHALVVSLLVLCLVFSAANILISIYNSVSNPYETYMGPVGIYTCGSLSACLSVLVLIIFVLNVNFTNMAEETVKNFPTSSQVELLNKYSEMMVGYYLIILYAVLSLSTIALIYMYDHAAYTHRKEQQKPTEDVPKEIMMY
;
A
#
# COMPACT_ATOMS: atom_id res chain seq x y z
N MET A 1 18.63 4.34 -31.31
CA MET A 1 17.44 3.46 -31.19
C MET A 1 17.53 2.74 -29.85
N PRO A 2 16.51 2.77 -28.99
CA PRO A 2 16.54 2.06 -27.71
C PRO A 2 16.69 0.55 -27.97
N SER A 3 17.54 -0.12 -27.19
CA SER A 3 17.69 -1.58 -27.29
C SER A 3 16.35 -2.24 -26.94
N THR A 4 15.91 -3.21 -27.73
CA THR A 4 14.64 -3.94 -27.52
C THR A 4 14.55 -4.53 -26.11
N ARG A 5 15.69 -4.98 -25.56
CA ARG A 5 15.79 -5.48 -24.17
C ARG A 5 15.49 -4.40 -23.12
N LYS A 6 16.01 -3.18 -23.31
CA LYS A 6 15.75 -2.03 -22.43
C LYS A 6 14.26 -1.71 -22.43
N THR A 7 13.68 -1.49 -23.61
CA THR A 7 12.27 -1.14 -23.75
C THR A 7 11.36 -2.22 -23.14
N LEU A 8 11.66 -3.50 -23.33
CA LEU A 8 10.89 -4.60 -22.73
C LEU A 8 10.86 -4.53 -21.20
N HIS A 9 12.01 -4.37 -20.54
CA HIS A 9 12.08 -4.39 -19.08
C HIS A 9 11.42 -3.14 -18.48
N TYR A 10 11.65 -1.96 -19.06
CA TYR A 10 11.02 -0.73 -18.58
C TYR A 10 9.51 -0.69 -18.83
N ILE A 11 9.01 -1.21 -19.95
CA ILE A 11 7.55 -1.34 -20.17
C ILE A 11 6.96 -2.37 -19.22
N SER A 12 7.62 -3.51 -18.99
CA SER A 12 7.13 -4.51 -18.04
C SER A 12 7.05 -3.95 -16.61
N SER A 13 8.06 -3.17 -16.19
CA SER A 13 8.06 -2.45 -14.91
C SER A 13 6.90 -1.45 -14.83
N ALA A 14 6.67 -0.67 -15.90
CA ALA A 14 5.55 0.26 -15.96
C ALA A 14 4.20 -0.47 -15.82
N LEU A 15 3.99 -1.58 -16.54
CA LEU A 15 2.77 -2.38 -16.47
C LEU A 15 2.52 -2.95 -15.07
N VAL A 16 3.54 -3.55 -14.45
CA VAL A 16 3.43 -4.08 -13.08
C VAL A 16 3.11 -2.97 -12.09
N THR A 17 3.73 -1.80 -12.23
CA THR A 17 3.45 -0.64 -11.37
C THR A 17 2.03 -0.09 -11.61
N THR A 18 1.53 -0.08 -12.85
CA THR A 18 0.14 0.32 -13.12
C THR A 18 -0.86 -0.64 -12.46
N ILE A 19 -0.59 -1.96 -12.51
CA ILE A 19 -1.41 -2.96 -11.82
C ILE A 19 -1.36 -2.74 -10.31
N SER A 20 -0.18 -2.45 -9.74
CA SER A 20 -0.05 -2.19 -8.30
C SER A 20 -0.82 -0.94 -7.88
N VAL A 21 -0.79 0.15 -8.66
CA VAL A 21 -1.62 1.34 -8.42
C VAL A 21 -3.11 1.02 -8.47
N GLY A 22 -3.54 0.19 -9.42
CA GLY A 22 -4.94 -0.26 -9.49
C GLY A 22 -5.36 -1.06 -8.24
N VAL A 23 -4.51 -1.97 -7.78
CA VAL A 23 -4.71 -2.73 -6.54
C VAL A 23 -4.78 -1.81 -5.34
N LEU A 24 -3.89 -0.81 -5.24
CA LEU A 24 -3.86 0.19 -4.17
C LEU A 24 -5.13 1.08 -4.18
N GLY A 25 -5.57 1.51 -5.36
CA GLY A 25 -6.80 2.28 -5.50
C GLY A 25 -8.04 1.48 -5.08
N TYR A 26 -8.12 0.20 -5.48
CA TYR A 26 -9.20 -0.68 -5.04
C TYR A 26 -9.12 -0.97 -3.54
N SER A 27 -7.92 -1.19 -2.99
CA SER A 27 -7.77 -1.41 -1.55
C SER A 27 -8.27 -0.22 -0.73
N MET A 28 -8.01 1.01 -1.18
CA MET A 28 -8.48 2.23 -0.50
C MET A 28 -10.01 2.37 -0.48
N SER A 29 -10.71 1.86 -1.49
CA SER A 29 -12.19 1.88 -1.55
C SER A 29 -12.86 0.67 -0.89
N ALA A 30 -12.10 -0.42 -0.68
CA ALA A 30 -12.58 -1.63 -0.03
C ALA A 30 -12.79 -1.47 1.48
N LYS A 31 -13.35 -2.51 2.11
CA LYS A 31 -13.48 -2.61 3.57
C LYS A 31 -12.17 -3.07 4.18
N TRP A 32 -11.75 -2.45 5.28
CA TRP A 32 -10.44 -2.70 5.92
C TRP A 32 -10.56 -3.49 7.21
N GLY A 33 -11.58 -3.20 8.02
CA GLY A 33 -11.81 -3.89 9.29
C GLY A 33 -13.29 -4.14 9.54
N LYS A 34 -13.58 -5.15 10.36
CA LYS A 34 -14.91 -5.44 10.86
C LYS A 34 -14.81 -5.75 12.34
N ALA A 35 -15.48 -4.96 13.17
CA ALA A 35 -15.60 -5.20 14.59
C ALA A 35 -17.02 -5.70 14.90
N THR A 36 -17.13 -6.84 15.58
CA THR A 36 -18.41 -7.34 16.11
C THR A 36 -18.40 -7.19 17.62
N MET A 37 -19.51 -6.67 18.16
CA MET A 37 -19.68 -6.42 19.58
C MET A 37 -21.07 -6.91 20.01
N GLU A 38 -21.12 -7.53 21.19
CA GLU A 38 -22.36 -7.98 21.80
C GLU A 38 -22.93 -6.84 22.65
N CYS A 39 -24.21 -6.51 22.43
CA CYS A 39 -24.96 -5.59 23.27
C CYS A 39 -25.71 -6.41 24.33
N ALA A 40 -25.51 -6.09 25.61
CA ALA A 40 -26.38 -6.57 26.68
C ALA A 40 -26.99 -5.37 27.41
N ASN A 41 -28.32 -5.39 27.57
CA ASN A 41 -28.98 -4.52 28.55
C ASN A 41 -29.19 -5.31 29.84
N SER A 42 -29.07 -4.63 30.99
CA SER A 42 -29.16 -5.18 32.36
C SER A 42 -30.39 -6.05 32.64
N LEU A 43 -31.43 -6.03 31.79
CA LEU A 43 -32.69 -6.73 32.04
C LEU A 43 -33.02 -7.95 31.17
N THR A 44 -32.64 -8.11 29.88
CA THR A 44 -32.89 -9.38 29.11
C THR A 44 -32.53 -9.40 27.62
N SER A 45 -32.29 -8.28 26.92
CA SER A 45 -32.01 -8.31 25.47
C SER A 45 -30.53 -8.51 25.17
N LYS A 46 -30.19 -9.63 24.52
CA LYS A 46 -28.89 -9.86 23.89
C LYS A 46 -29.01 -9.53 22.40
N GLY A 47 -28.28 -8.53 21.95
CA GLY A 47 -28.20 -8.13 20.54
C GLY A 47 -26.76 -8.13 20.04
N PHE A 48 -26.58 -8.00 18.73
CA PHE A 48 -25.26 -7.89 18.12
C PHE A 48 -25.18 -6.62 17.28
N ALA A 49 -24.09 -5.88 17.46
CA ALA A 49 -23.74 -4.75 16.62
C ALA A 49 -22.49 -5.09 15.80
N VAL A 50 -22.60 -4.91 14.48
CA VAL A 50 -21.52 -5.15 13.52
C VAL A 50 -21.08 -3.81 12.97
N PHE A 51 -19.85 -3.42 13.30
CA PHE A 51 -19.22 -2.22 12.81
C PHE A 51 -18.23 -2.57 11.70
N THR A 52 -18.46 -2.04 10.49
CA THR A 52 -17.57 -2.23 9.35
C THR A 52 -16.81 -0.93 9.09
N LEU A 53 -15.48 -0.98 9.13
CA LEU A 53 -14.59 0.14 8.90
C LEU A 53 -14.01 0.06 7.47
N GLY A 54 -14.31 1.06 6.66
CA GLY A 54 -13.53 1.39 5.47
C GLY A 54 -12.51 2.50 5.77
N LEU A 55 -11.71 2.87 4.79
CA LEU A 55 -10.67 3.89 5.01
C LEU A 55 -11.26 5.31 5.19
N PHE A 56 -12.37 5.61 4.51
CA PHE A 56 -13.00 6.94 4.56
C PHE A 56 -14.46 6.90 5.04
N ASN A 57 -15.00 5.71 5.29
CA ASN A 57 -16.35 5.51 5.76
C ASN A 57 -16.40 4.42 6.83
N GLY A 58 -17.37 4.50 7.71
CA GLY A 58 -17.76 3.41 8.61
C GLY A 58 -19.22 3.11 8.39
N THR A 59 -19.65 1.87 8.61
CA THR A 59 -21.08 1.53 8.69
C THR A 59 -21.33 0.70 9.94
N LEU A 60 -22.35 1.07 10.70
CA LEU A 60 -22.80 0.35 11.87
C LEU A 60 -24.13 -0.34 11.55
N ASN A 61 -24.14 -1.66 11.53
CA ASN A 61 -25.35 -2.44 11.39
C ASN A 61 -25.74 -3.03 12.75
N ARG A 62 -27.02 -2.91 13.13
CA ARG A 62 -27.52 -3.32 14.44
C ARG A 62 -28.61 -4.37 14.27
N ASN A 63 -28.45 -5.49 14.98
CA ASN A 63 -29.49 -6.50 15.10
C ASN A 63 -29.87 -6.59 16.58
N ASP A 64 -31.11 -6.20 16.90
CA ASP A 64 -31.73 -6.33 18.23
C ASP A 64 -31.05 -5.57 19.40
N CYS A 65 -30.25 -4.54 19.13
CA CYS A 65 -29.78 -3.59 20.17
C CYS A 65 -30.80 -2.44 20.36
N PRO A 66 -31.04 -1.97 21.62
CA PRO A 66 -31.92 -0.82 21.89
C PRO A 66 -31.43 0.46 21.18
N SER A 67 -32.35 1.34 20.80
CA SER A 67 -32.10 2.42 19.86
C SER A 67 -31.08 3.46 20.35
N PHE A 68 -29.90 3.48 19.73
CA PHE A 68 -29.02 4.66 19.75
C PHE A 68 -29.40 5.57 18.57
N VAL A 69 -29.58 6.87 18.80
CA VAL A 69 -30.01 7.80 17.76
C VAL A 69 -28.98 7.83 16.60
N ASN A 70 -29.47 7.66 15.38
CA ASN A 70 -28.68 7.72 14.16
C ASN A 70 -28.23 9.17 13.89
N MET A 71 -26.99 9.53 14.21
CA MET A 71 -26.39 10.74 13.67
C MET A 71 -24.91 10.54 13.44
N PHE A 72 -24.55 10.36 12.16
CA PHE A 72 -23.18 10.31 11.66
C PHE A 72 -22.60 11.72 11.63
N PRO A 73 -21.51 11.97 12.36
CA PRO A 73 -20.28 12.38 11.68
C PRO A 73 -19.12 11.57 12.27
N MET A 74 -19.02 10.31 11.86
CA MET A 74 -18.00 9.42 12.40
C MET A 74 -16.62 9.75 11.80
N LEU A 75 -15.87 10.57 12.53
CA LEU A 75 -14.40 10.60 12.65
C LEU A 75 -13.95 11.81 13.51
N VAL A 76 -14.80 12.83 13.68
CA VAL A 76 -14.44 14.10 14.35
C VAL A 76 -14.50 14.02 15.88
N GLU A 77 -15.21 13.04 16.43
CA GLU A 77 -15.43 12.87 17.87
C GLU A 77 -14.82 11.56 18.40
N ILE A 78 -13.79 11.04 17.74
CA ILE A 78 -12.97 9.94 18.26
C ILE A 78 -11.72 10.60 18.87
N GLY A 79 -11.20 10.08 19.98
CA GLY A 79 -10.05 10.65 20.69
C GLY A 79 -8.91 11.06 19.77
N SER A 80 -8.10 12.04 20.20
CA SER A 80 -7.06 12.64 19.36
C SER A 80 -6.06 11.61 18.80
N THR A 81 -5.76 10.54 19.55
CA THR A 81 -4.79 9.51 19.17
C THR A 81 -5.24 8.61 18.00
N PRO A 82 -6.39 7.94 18.05
CA PRO A 82 -6.87 7.10 16.95
C PRO A 82 -7.06 7.87 15.63
N LEU A 83 -7.55 9.11 15.70
CA LEU A 83 -7.72 9.97 14.53
C LEU A 83 -6.37 10.29 13.86
N VAL A 84 -5.35 10.62 14.66
CA VAL A 84 -4.00 10.94 14.15
C VAL A 84 -3.36 9.70 13.50
N LEU A 85 -3.48 8.53 14.10
CA LEU A 85 -2.95 7.28 13.53
C LEU A 85 -3.64 6.93 12.20
N HIS A 86 -4.96 7.14 12.11
CA HIS A 86 -5.70 6.92 10.88
C HIS A 86 -5.33 7.92 9.79
N ALA A 87 -5.21 9.21 10.13
CA ALA A 87 -4.73 10.25 9.21
C ALA A 87 -3.30 9.96 8.73
N LEU A 88 -2.44 9.42 9.61
CA LEU A 88 -1.11 8.97 9.25
C LEU A 88 -1.16 7.82 8.23
N VAL A 89 -2.01 6.81 8.44
CA VAL A 89 -2.22 5.73 7.45
C VAL A 89 -2.63 6.28 6.08
N VAL A 90 -3.61 7.18 6.04
CA VAL A 90 -4.08 7.79 4.79
C VAL A 90 -2.97 8.57 4.10
N SER A 91 -2.21 9.39 4.84
CA SER A 91 -1.11 10.18 4.25
C SER A 91 0.02 9.30 3.70
N LEU A 92 0.37 8.21 4.38
CA LEU A 92 1.34 7.23 3.89
C LEU A 92 0.87 6.52 2.61
N LEU A 93 -0.43 6.20 2.50
CA LEU A 93 -1.02 5.65 1.28
C LEU A 93 -0.97 6.63 0.11
N VAL A 94 -1.21 7.92 0.36
CA VAL A 94 -1.06 8.97 -0.66
C VAL A 94 0.39 9.07 -1.13
N LEU A 95 1.36 9.01 -0.21
CA LEU A 95 2.78 8.97 -0.58
C LEU A 95 3.12 7.73 -1.42
N CYS A 96 2.54 6.56 -1.11
CA CYS A 96 2.70 5.35 -1.92
C CYS A 96 2.21 5.55 -3.36
N LEU A 97 1.07 6.23 -3.55
CA LEU A 97 0.56 6.58 -4.88
C LEU A 97 1.50 7.53 -5.63
N VAL A 98 2.03 8.55 -4.96
CA VAL A 98 2.96 9.51 -5.56
C VAL A 98 4.25 8.82 -6.02
N PHE A 99 4.86 7.97 -5.18
CA PHE A 99 6.06 7.23 -5.57
C PHE A 99 5.80 6.22 -6.67
N SER A 100 4.63 5.57 -6.68
CA SER A 100 4.25 4.68 -7.77
C SER A 100 4.02 5.42 -9.09
N ALA A 101 3.39 6.61 -9.04
CA ALA A 101 3.23 7.46 -10.22
C ALA A 101 4.59 7.93 -10.77
N ALA A 102 5.51 8.34 -9.89
CA ALA A 102 6.88 8.68 -10.26
C ALA A 102 7.58 7.48 -10.92
N ASN A 103 7.41 6.26 -10.38
CA ASN A 103 8.00 5.06 -10.94
C ASN A 103 7.44 4.73 -12.35
N ILE A 104 6.14 4.92 -12.57
CA ILE A 104 5.52 4.79 -13.91
C ILE A 104 6.12 5.80 -14.89
N LEU A 105 6.23 7.07 -14.49
CA LEU A 105 6.78 8.13 -15.34
C LEU A 105 8.23 7.85 -15.71
N ILE A 106 9.07 7.50 -14.73
CA ILE A 106 10.47 7.12 -14.94
C ILE A 106 10.54 5.90 -15.87
N SER A 107 9.68 4.90 -15.66
CA SER A 107 9.67 3.68 -16.46
C SER A 107 9.28 3.94 -17.93
N ILE A 108 8.20 4.68 -18.16
CA ILE A 108 7.74 5.03 -19.51
C ILE A 108 8.78 5.91 -20.20
N TYR A 109 9.31 6.93 -19.53
CA TYR A 109 10.33 7.80 -20.11
C TYR A 109 11.56 6.98 -20.54
N ASN A 110 12.12 6.17 -19.65
CA ASN A 110 13.30 5.37 -19.96
C ASN A 110 13.04 4.29 -21.02
N SER A 111 11.79 3.89 -21.26
CA SER A 111 11.44 2.93 -22.31
C SER A 111 11.58 3.51 -23.73
N VAL A 112 11.30 4.82 -23.90
CA VAL A 112 11.33 5.53 -25.18
C VAL A 112 12.66 6.26 -25.39
N SER A 113 13.28 6.75 -24.31
CA SER A 113 14.51 7.53 -24.38
C SER A 113 15.72 6.73 -24.88
N ASN A 114 16.64 7.44 -25.53
CA ASN A 114 17.87 6.89 -26.09
C ASN A 114 18.71 6.20 -24.99
N PRO A 115 19.54 5.19 -25.30
CA PRO A 115 20.34 4.47 -24.30
C PRO A 115 21.31 5.37 -23.51
N TYR A 116 21.70 6.50 -24.09
CA TYR A 116 22.67 7.45 -23.52
C TYR A 116 22.00 8.57 -22.71
N GLU A 117 20.68 8.71 -22.79
CA GLU A 117 19.89 9.70 -22.06
C GLU A 117 18.85 8.96 -21.22
N THR A 118 19.24 8.55 -20.02
CA THR A 118 18.32 7.98 -19.03
C THR A 118 18.03 8.99 -17.94
N TYR A 119 16.76 9.31 -17.71
CA TYR A 119 16.36 10.15 -16.58
C TYR A 119 16.29 9.29 -15.32
N MET A 120 17.17 9.54 -14.35
CA MET A 120 17.37 8.78 -13.11
C MET A 120 17.67 7.27 -13.26
N GLY A 121 17.56 6.71 -14.48
CA GLY A 121 17.89 5.32 -14.81
C GLY A 121 17.25 4.28 -13.88
N PRO A 122 17.93 3.15 -13.64
CA PRO A 122 17.50 2.13 -12.67
C PRO A 122 17.39 2.68 -11.24
N VAL A 123 18.24 3.64 -10.88
CA VAL A 123 18.32 4.21 -9.52
C VAL A 123 17.00 4.87 -9.12
N GLY A 124 16.35 5.60 -10.03
CA GLY A 124 15.04 6.21 -9.76
C GLY A 124 13.94 5.19 -9.47
N ILE A 125 13.96 4.04 -10.16
CA ILE A 125 13.00 2.96 -9.92
C ILE A 125 13.30 2.29 -8.57
N TYR A 126 14.57 2.07 -8.23
CA TYR A 126 14.94 1.51 -6.92
C TYR A 126 14.52 2.40 -5.76
N THR A 127 14.73 3.71 -5.86
CA THR A 127 14.38 4.64 -4.79
C THR A 127 12.87 4.75 -4.62
N CYS A 128 12.13 5.04 -5.69
CA CYS A 128 10.68 5.16 -5.64
C CYS A 128 10.01 3.82 -5.26
N GLY A 129 10.47 2.71 -5.85
CA GLY A 129 9.98 1.36 -5.56
C GLY A 129 10.21 0.97 -4.11
N SER A 130 11.43 1.12 -3.60
CA SER A 130 11.77 0.75 -2.21
C SER A 130 11.00 1.60 -1.20
N LEU A 131 10.90 2.90 -1.44
CA LEU A 131 10.17 3.80 -0.56
C LEU A 131 8.68 3.46 -0.55
N SER A 132 8.09 3.19 -1.72
CA SER A 132 6.70 2.75 -1.81
C SER A 132 6.43 1.43 -1.07
N ALA A 133 7.35 0.46 -1.15
CA ALA A 133 7.24 -0.82 -0.45
C ALA A 133 7.36 -0.63 1.07
N CYS A 134 8.37 0.11 1.54
CA CYS A 134 8.57 0.39 2.96
C CYS A 134 7.36 1.12 3.58
N LEU A 135 6.85 2.16 2.90
CA LEU A 135 5.68 2.90 3.36
C LEU A 135 4.43 2.01 3.44
N SER A 136 4.24 1.08 2.49
CA SER A 136 3.12 0.13 2.53
C SER A 136 3.18 -0.84 3.72
N VAL A 137 4.39 -1.28 4.09
CA VAL A 137 4.58 -2.11 5.29
C VAL A 137 4.30 -1.32 6.56
N LEU A 138 4.74 -0.05 6.63
CA LEU A 138 4.42 0.83 7.76
C LEU A 138 2.91 1.05 7.88
N VAL A 139 2.18 1.21 6.78
CA VAL A 139 0.71 1.29 6.77
C VAL A 139 0.08 0.07 7.42
N LEU A 140 0.51 -1.14 7.04
CA LEU A 140 -0.01 -2.38 7.61
C LEU A 140 0.19 -2.44 9.12
N ILE A 141 1.38 -2.07 9.59
CA ILE A 141 1.72 -2.09 11.03
C ILE A 141 0.87 -1.06 11.78
N ILE A 142 0.87 0.21 11.32
CA ILE A 142 0.14 1.29 11.98
C ILE A 142 -1.36 1.00 12.01
N PHE A 143 -1.93 0.44 10.94
CA PHE A 143 -3.35 0.10 10.90
C PHE A 143 -3.71 -0.99 11.92
N VAL A 144 -2.91 -2.05 12.03
CA VAL A 144 -3.11 -3.11 13.03
C VAL A 144 -2.97 -2.55 14.44
N LEU A 145 -1.97 -1.69 14.68
CA LEU A 145 -1.78 -1.04 15.97
C LEU A 145 -2.98 -0.16 16.32
N ASN A 146 -3.51 0.59 15.33
CA ASN A 146 -4.69 1.41 15.52
C ASN A 146 -5.89 0.53 15.91
N VAL A 147 -6.15 -0.56 15.18
CA VAL A 147 -7.29 -1.45 15.46
C VAL A 147 -7.18 -2.18 16.81
N ASN A 148 -5.98 -2.61 17.20
CA ASN A 148 -5.79 -3.44 18.41
C ASN A 148 -5.57 -2.62 19.69
N PHE A 149 -4.83 -1.50 19.60
CA PHE A 149 -4.42 -0.74 20.78
C PHE A 149 -5.20 0.55 20.98
N THR A 150 -5.90 1.05 19.96
CA THR A 150 -6.82 2.15 20.17
C THR A 150 -8.23 1.61 20.34
N ASN A 151 -8.89 2.11 21.37
CA ASN A 151 -10.29 1.84 21.66
C ASN A 151 -11.23 2.53 20.64
N MET A 152 -10.87 2.58 19.36
CA MET A 152 -11.63 3.17 18.25
C MET A 152 -13.10 2.79 18.29
N ALA A 153 -13.39 1.50 18.47
CA ALA A 153 -14.77 1.00 18.55
C ALA A 153 -15.49 1.42 19.84
N GLU A 154 -14.77 1.56 20.96
CA GLU A 154 -15.37 1.87 22.26
C GLU A 154 -15.61 3.37 22.45
N GLU A 155 -14.68 4.23 22.03
CA GLU A 155 -14.86 5.68 22.06
C GLU A 155 -15.98 6.13 21.12
N THR A 156 -16.08 5.50 19.94
CA THR A 156 -17.20 5.77 19.02
C THR A 156 -18.54 5.42 19.67
N VAL A 157 -18.63 4.32 20.42
CA VAL A 157 -19.89 3.92 21.06
C VAL A 157 -20.20 4.73 22.33
N LYS A 158 -19.17 5.15 23.10
CA LYS A 158 -19.33 5.96 24.31
C LYS A 158 -19.80 7.39 24.04
N ASN A 159 -19.46 7.97 22.90
CA ASN A 159 -19.89 9.32 22.52
C ASN A 159 -21.32 9.36 21.94
N PHE A 160 -22.02 8.22 21.83
CA PHE A 160 -23.46 8.26 21.64
C PHE A 160 -24.14 8.72 22.94
N PRO A 161 -25.04 9.72 22.88
CA PRO A 161 -25.82 10.14 24.04
C PRO A 161 -26.75 8.99 24.42
N THR A 162 -26.29 8.14 25.33
CA THR A 162 -27.04 6.97 25.76
C THR A 162 -27.75 7.32 27.05
N SER A 163 -29.09 7.34 27.03
CA SER A 163 -29.94 7.48 28.21
C SER A 163 -29.92 6.25 29.13
N SER A 164 -29.11 5.22 28.83
CA SER A 164 -28.91 4.03 29.65
C SER A 164 -27.51 3.43 29.43
N GLN A 165 -26.84 3.00 30.51
CA GLN A 165 -25.54 2.30 30.45
C GLN A 165 -25.73 0.94 29.75
N VAL A 166 -25.29 0.83 28.49
CA VAL A 166 -25.23 -0.46 27.78
C VAL A 166 -23.79 -0.97 27.86
N GLU A 167 -23.61 -2.19 28.38
CA GLU A 167 -22.30 -2.83 28.43
C GLU A 167 -22.01 -3.53 27.09
N LEU A 168 -20.86 -3.20 26.48
CA LEU A 168 -20.35 -3.85 25.28
C LEU A 168 -19.46 -5.02 25.70
N LEU A 169 -19.85 -6.23 25.35
CA LEU A 169 -19.14 -7.46 25.68
C LEU A 169 -18.56 -8.09 24.40
N ASN A 170 -17.50 -8.89 24.55
CA ASN A 170 -16.91 -9.73 23.50
C ASN A 170 -16.63 -9.00 22.18
N LYS A 171 -15.57 -8.19 22.17
CA LYS A 171 -15.10 -7.49 20.97
C LYS A 171 -14.23 -8.43 20.13
N TYR A 172 -14.67 -8.70 18.90
CA TYR A 172 -13.85 -9.39 17.90
C TYR A 172 -13.59 -8.43 16.74
N SER A 173 -12.33 -8.30 16.33
CA SER A 173 -11.92 -7.48 15.19
C SER A 173 -11.28 -8.36 14.12
N GLU A 174 -11.86 -8.33 12.92
CA GLU A 174 -11.42 -9.07 11.75
C GLU A 174 -10.88 -8.11 10.68
N MET A 175 -9.72 -8.43 10.12
CA MET A 175 -9.16 -7.69 8.98
C MET A 175 -9.84 -8.15 7.69
N MET A 176 -10.17 -7.18 6.82
CA MET A 176 -10.93 -7.41 5.60
C MET A 176 -10.04 -7.27 4.35
N VAL A 177 -10.64 -7.46 3.17
CA VAL A 177 -9.94 -7.51 1.86
C VAL A 177 -9.04 -6.29 1.62
N GLY A 178 -9.46 -5.07 1.99
CA GLY A 178 -8.66 -3.86 1.80
C GLY A 178 -7.29 -3.92 2.46
N TYR A 179 -7.20 -4.54 3.64
CA TYR A 179 -5.94 -4.75 4.35
C TYR A 179 -5.00 -5.71 3.60
N TYR A 180 -5.52 -6.87 3.17
CA TYR A 180 -4.71 -7.89 2.49
C TYR A 180 -4.21 -7.44 1.12
N LEU A 181 -4.95 -6.57 0.43
CA LEU A 181 -4.52 -6.03 -0.86
C LEU A 181 -3.29 -5.13 -0.76
N ILE A 182 -3.04 -4.50 0.39
CA ILE A 182 -1.80 -3.74 0.62
C ILE A 182 -0.57 -4.67 0.63
N ILE A 183 -0.72 -5.90 1.13
CA ILE A 183 0.35 -6.92 1.06
C ILE A 183 0.65 -7.25 -0.41
N LEU A 184 -0.40 -7.44 -1.22
CA LEU A 184 -0.23 -7.69 -2.66
C LEU A 184 0.45 -6.49 -3.36
N TYR A 185 0.06 -5.26 -3.02
CA TYR A 185 0.72 -4.06 -3.51
C TYR A 185 2.21 -4.05 -3.17
N ALA A 186 2.59 -4.37 -1.93
CA ALA A 186 3.99 -4.42 -1.51
C ALA A 186 4.81 -5.42 -2.35
N VAL A 187 4.25 -6.62 -2.60
CA VAL A 187 4.88 -7.65 -3.42
C VAL A 187 5.03 -7.19 -4.88
N LEU A 188 4.02 -6.53 -5.44
CA LEU A 188 4.09 -5.97 -6.78
C LEU A 188 5.15 -4.86 -6.87
N SER A 189 5.24 -3.98 -5.88
CA SER A 189 6.30 -2.96 -5.82
C SER A 189 7.69 -3.59 -5.78
N LEU A 190 7.91 -4.64 -4.99
CA LEU A 190 9.19 -5.38 -4.99
C LEU A 190 9.46 -6.08 -6.32
N SER A 191 8.42 -6.58 -6.99
CA SER A 191 8.55 -7.20 -8.31
C SER A 191 9.03 -6.21 -9.37
N THR A 192 8.62 -4.94 -9.30
CA THR A 192 9.13 -3.89 -10.21
C THR A 192 10.64 -3.67 -10.04
N ILE A 193 11.11 -3.65 -8.79
CA ILE A 193 12.53 -3.54 -8.46
C ILE A 193 13.29 -4.74 -9.03
N ALA A 194 12.76 -5.95 -8.85
CA ALA A 194 13.39 -7.17 -9.35
C ALA A 194 13.51 -7.19 -10.90
N LEU A 195 12.48 -6.74 -11.62
CA LEU A 195 12.52 -6.64 -13.08
C LEU A 195 13.63 -5.72 -13.57
N ILE A 196 13.77 -4.54 -12.94
CA ILE A 196 14.80 -3.58 -13.32
C ILE A 196 16.18 -4.02 -12.84
N TYR A 197 16.27 -4.73 -11.72
CA TYR A 197 17.51 -5.37 -11.28
C TYR A 197 18.01 -6.41 -12.28
N MET A 198 17.13 -7.26 -12.83
CA MET A 198 17.51 -8.20 -13.88
C MET A 198 18.02 -7.49 -15.14
N TYR A 199 17.39 -6.38 -15.53
CA TYR A 199 17.87 -5.55 -16.64
C TYR A 199 19.28 -5.00 -16.37
N ASP A 200 19.48 -4.38 -15.21
CA ASP A 200 20.74 -3.74 -14.85
C ASP A 200 21.87 -4.78 -14.74
N HIS A 201 21.57 -5.94 -14.15
CA HIS A 201 22.50 -7.06 -14.07
C HIS A 201 22.88 -7.61 -15.46
N ALA A 202 21.90 -7.79 -16.35
CA ALA A 202 22.14 -8.25 -17.72
C ALA A 202 22.96 -7.23 -18.53
N ALA A 203 22.65 -5.94 -18.38
CA ALA A 203 23.37 -4.85 -19.03
C ALA A 203 24.82 -4.74 -18.52
N TYR A 204 25.01 -4.88 -17.20
CA TYR A 204 26.33 -4.89 -16.56
C TYR A 204 27.18 -6.07 -17.05
N THR A 205 26.60 -7.27 -17.07
CA THR A 205 27.29 -8.49 -17.53
C THR A 205 27.75 -8.37 -18.97
N HIS A 206 26.87 -7.87 -19.86
CA HIS A 206 27.21 -7.65 -21.27
C HIS A 206 28.33 -6.60 -21.45
N ARG A 207 28.32 -5.52 -20.67
CA ARG A 207 29.41 -4.53 -20.69
C ARG A 207 30.73 -5.14 -20.24
N LYS A 208 30.70 -5.99 -19.21
CA LYS A 208 31.89 -6.67 -18.70
C LYS A 208 32.45 -7.68 -19.70
N GLU A 209 31.59 -8.36 -20.46
CA GLU A 209 32.00 -9.25 -21.55
C GLU A 209 32.63 -8.49 -22.72
N GLN A 210 32.09 -7.33 -23.09
CA GLN A 210 32.67 -6.46 -24.12
C GLN A 210 33.97 -5.78 -23.68
N GLN A 211 34.16 -5.59 -22.37
CA GLN A 211 35.38 -5.01 -21.78
C GLN A 211 36.45 -6.04 -21.46
N LYS A 212 36.18 -7.35 -21.58
CA LYS A 212 37.28 -8.32 -21.66
C LYS A 212 38.11 -7.87 -22.87
N PRO A 213 39.40 -7.55 -22.71
CA PRO A 213 40.20 -7.06 -23.81
C PRO A 213 40.04 -8.08 -24.92
N THR A 214 39.62 -7.61 -26.09
CA THR A 214 39.89 -8.33 -27.33
C THR A 214 41.36 -8.68 -27.23
N GLU A 215 41.60 -9.96 -26.97
CA GLU A 215 42.87 -10.65 -26.99
C GLU A 215 43.85 -9.86 -27.83
N ASP A 216 44.88 -9.33 -27.17
CA ASP A 216 45.92 -8.49 -27.75
C ASP A 216 46.28 -9.04 -29.12
N VAL A 217 45.75 -8.45 -30.19
CA VAL A 217 46.30 -8.70 -31.52
C VAL A 217 47.70 -8.11 -31.41
N PRO A 218 48.76 -8.94 -31.40
CA PRO A 218 50.09 -8.42 -31.23
C PRO A 218 50.32 -7.48 -32.40
N LYS A 219 50.60 -6.20 -32.12
CA LYS A 219 50.92 -5.19 -33.15
C LYS A 219 52.23 -5.50 -33.88
N GLU A 220 52.84 -6.65 -33.65
CA GLU A 220 54.14 -7.04 -34.21
C GLU A 220 54.06 -7.69 -35.61
N ILE A 221 52.87 -7.92 -36.19
CA ILE A 221 52.75 -8.55 -37.53
C ILE A 221 52.23 -7.60 -38.63
N MET A 222 52.15 -6.29 -38.38
CA MET A 222 51.77 -5.29 -39.42
C MET A 222 52.92 -4.41 -39.91
N MET A 223 54.17 -4.77 -39.60
CA MET A 223 55.36 -4.15 -40.19
C MET A 223 56.33 -5.22 -40.68
N TYR A 224 55.98 -5.92 -41.76
CA TYR A 224 56.92 -6.49 -42.73
C TYR A 224 56.25 -6.59 -44.10
#